data_AF-A0A0K2URJ2-F1
#
_entry.id   AF-A0A0K2URJ2-F1
#
_cell.length_a   1.000
_cell.length_b   1.000
_cell.length_c   1.000
_cell.angle_alpha   90.00
_cell.angle_beta   90.00
_cell.angle_gamma   90.00
#
_symmetry.space_group_name_H-M   'P 1'
#
loop_
_entity.id
_entity.type
_entity.pdbx_description
1 polymer ?
#
loop_
_entity_poly.entity_id
_entity_poly.type
_entity_poly.pdbx_seq_one_letter_code
_entity_poly.pdbx_strand_id
1 'polypeptide(L)'
;MIYMSYSVIIDPSTADRPFLISNVECSSHLHRDIGFRLTALRETFEETGVLLFKSLHSQPLDVSSFTDWRIKIKENPGLFMKMCHEMEIAPDIWSLYEWSSWLTPLGLKAKGGRRFDTIFYMAFTDKESHSHVKGDENEIFSVEWSSPDSILFDREEKEYYVGPPQLWETAKLLNFRTLTSLQEFCLKRSKRGCRSLFPVLARLPKEQGYFSFLPGDDYYPEEVNPRQPEEEYEIYDVDEDYKEVMRYTRCRNRIYMSLDREFSLPFSNVKDPHGHVKPVEYMDFMIK
;
A
#
# COMPACT_ATOMS: atom_id res chain seq x y z
N MET A 1 -24.53 -10.34 -13.33
CA MET A 1 -23.86 -11.62 -13.02
C MET A 1 -23.11 -11.40 -11.73
N ILE A 2 -23.62 -11.91 -10.60
CA ILE A 2 -23.08 -11.64 -9.26
C ILE A 2 -21.82 -12.49 -9.11
N TYR A 3 -20.65 -11.89 -9.31
CA TYR A 3 -19.39 -12.51 -8.91
C TYR A 3 -19.29 -12.41 -7.38
N MET A 4 -19.70 -13.47 -6.67
CA MET A 4 -19.29 -13.63 -5.27
C MET A 4 -17.82 -14.04 -5.24
N SER A 5 -16.95 -13.02 -5.25
CA SER A 5 -15.54 -13.16 -4.91
C SER A 5 -15.44 -13.35 -3.40
N TYR A 6 -15.25 -14.58 -2.96
CA TYR A 6 -14.82 -14.85 -1.58
C TYR A 6 -13.31 -14.68 -1.55
N SER A 7 -12.83 -13.48 -1.17
CA SER A 7 -11.45 -13.32 -0.70
C SER A 7 -11.29 -14.20 0.54
N VAL A 8 -10.33 -15.11 0.51
CA VAL A 8 -10.11 -16.04 1.64
C VAL A 8 -9.30 -15.29 2.69
N ILE A 9 -9.79 -15.17 3.93
CA ILE A 9 -8.91 -14.90 5.07
C ILE A 9 -7.95 -16.08 5.10
N ILE A 10 -6.70 -15.85 4.71
CA ILE A 10 -5.70 -16.91 4.67
C ILE A 10 -5.45 -17.34 6.10
N ASP A 11 -5.50 -18.65 6.35
CA ASP A 11 -5.13 -19.23 7.62
C ASP A 11 -3.73 -18.73 8.02
N PRO A 12 -3.60 -17.98 9.14
CA PRO A 12 -2.33 -17.42 9.60
C PRO A 12 -1.22 -18.46 9.79
N SER A 13 -1.56 -19.75 9.90
CA SER A 13 -0.63 -20.85 10.10
C SER A 13 -0.03 -21.43 8.80
N THR A 14 -0.54 -21.04 7.62
CA THR A 14 -0.23 -21.75 6.35
C THR A 14 0.47 -20.93 5.27
N ALA A 15 0.51 -19.60 5.40
CA ALA A 15 1.15 -18.71 4.44
C ALA A 15 1.99 -17.63 5.14
N ASP A 16 2.99 -17.10 4.45
CA ASP A 16 3.75 -15.93 4.88
C ASP A 16 2.79 -14.72 4.99
N ARG A 17 2.65 -14.15 6.20
CA ARG A 17 1.69 -13.08 6.51
C ARG A 17 2.43 -11.80 6.94
N PRO A 18 1.83 -10.62 6.75
CA PRO A 18 2.38 -9.37 7.24
C PRO A 18 2.72 -9.42 8.73
N PHE A 19 3.76 -8.69 9.16
CA PHE A 19 4.18 -8.64 10.57
C PHE A 19 3.06 -8.19 11.52
N LEU A 20 2.15 -7.32 11.05
CA LEU A 20 0.97 -6.88 11.80
C LEU A 20 -0.07 -7.96 12.07
N ILE A 21 -0.16 -8.94 11.17
CA ILE A 21 -1.17 -10.01 11.23
C ILE A 21 -0.58 -11.26 11.89
N SER A 22 0.71 -11.52 11.70
CA SER A 22 1.40 -12.70 12.22
C SER A 22 1.63 -12.63 13.74
N ASN A 23 1.41 -13.77 14.42
CA ASN A 23 1.84 -14.09 15.79
C ASN A 23 1.72 -12.98 16.84
N VAL A 24 0.53 -12.82 17.39
CA VAL A 24 0.37 -12.30 18.76
C VAL A 24 -0.77 -13.03 19.44
N GLU A 25 -0.55 -13.52 20.66
CA GLU A 25 -1.61 -13.88 21.59
C GLU A 25 -2.51 -12.66 21.79
N CYS A 26 -3.63 -12.61 21.09
CA CYS A 26 -4.57 -11.51 21.19
C CYS A 26 -5.66 -11.92 22.19
N SER A 27 -5.76 -11.19 23.29
CA SER A 27 -6.88 -11.30 24.24
C SER A 27 -8.21 -10.80 23.66
N SER A 28 -8.21 -10.27 22.44
CA SER A 28 -9.41 -9.78 21.76
C SER A 28 -10.15 -10.91 21.05
N HIS A 29 -11.48 -10.87 21.09
CA HIS A 29 -12.34 -11.82 20.38
C HIS A 29 -12.34 -11.63 18.84
N LEU A 30 -11.73 -10.56 18.32
CA LEU A 30 -11.70 -10.25 16.89
C LEU A 30 -10.33 -10.54 16.28
N HIS A 31 -10.31 -11.27 15.16
CA HIS A 31 -9.07 -11.53 14.44
C HIS A 31 -8.48 -10.23 13.87
N ARG A 32 -7.16 -10.00 14.02
CA ARG A 32 -6.49 -8.75 13.60
C ARG A 32 -6.73 -8.40 12.13
N ASP A 33 -6.73 -9.40 11.26
CA ASP A 33 -7.03 -9.22 9.83
C ASP A 33 -8.38 -8.55 9.61
N ILE A 34 -9.41 -8.96 10.36
CA ILE A 34 -10.74 -8.33 10.31
C ILE A 34 -10.64 -6.89 10.83
N GLY A 35 -9.90 -6.68 11.92
CA GLY A 35 -9.64 -5.33 12.45
C GLY A 35 -9.02 -4.40 11.41
N PHE A 36 -7.95 -4.82 10.73
CA PHE A 36 -7.29 -4.01 9.71
C PHE A 36 -8.16 -3.75 8.48
N ARG A 37 -8.96 -4.73 8.05
CA ARG A 37 -9.92 -4.54 6.96
C ARG A 37 -11.00 -3.53 7.32
N LEU A 38 -11.55 -3.62 8.54
CA LEU A 38 -12.52 -2.64 9.04
C LEU A 38 -11.89 -1.25 9.15
N THR A 39 -10.65 -1.14 9.63
CA THR A 39 -9.91 0.11 9.64
C THR A 39 -9.75 0.67 8.24
N ALA A 40 -9.30 -0.12 7.26
CA ALA A 40 -9.12 0.33 5.89
C ALA A 40 -10.43 0.86 5.28
N LEU A 41 -11.56 0.18 5.53
CA LEU A 41 -12.88 0.64 5.08
C LEU A 41 -13.32 1.93 5.77
N ARG A 42 -13.12 2.05 7.08
CA ARG A 42 -13.45 3.26 7.84
C ARG A 42 -12.62 4.45 7.37
N GLU A 43 -11.30 4.32 7.33
CA GLU A 43 -10.39 5.41 6.92
C GLU A 43 -10.73 5.87 5.49
N THR A 44 -10.93 4.93 4.56
CA THR A 44 -11.33 5.25 3.18
C THR A 44 -12.61 6.10 3.14
N PHE A 45 -13.62 5.74 3.93
CA PHE A 45 -14.85 6.50 4.02
C PHE A 45 -14.64 7.88 4.67
N GLU A 46 -13.89 7.94 5.76
CA GLU A 46 -13.58 9.17 6.49
C GLU A 46 -12.83 10.19 5.62
N GLU A 47 -11.86 9.71 4.85
CA GLU A 47 -10.95 10.52 4.03
C GLU A 47 -11.55 10.94 2.68
N THR A 48 -12.30 10.03 2.04
CA THR A 48 -12.72 10.22 0.64
C THR A 48 -14.24 10.23 0.44
N GLY A 49 -15.01 9.75 1.42
CA GLY A 49 -16.44 9.49 1.28
C GLY A 49 -16.78 8.22 0.50
N VAL A 50 -15.80 7.50 -0.03
CA VAL A 50 -16.02 6.21 -0.72
C VAL A 50 -16.50 5.17 0.29
N LEU A 51 -17.65 4.58 -0.01
CA LEU A 51 -18.29 3.59 0.83
C LEU A 51 -18.24 2.20 0.16
N LEU A 52 -17.61 1.23 0.83
CA LEU A 52 -17.54 -0.16 0.37
C LEU A 52 -18.33 -1.06 1.34
N PHE A 53 -19.59 -1.29 1.01
CA PHE A 53 -20.51 -2.07 1.84
C PHE A 53 -21.38 -3.00 1.00
N LYS A 54 -22.05 -3.92 1.70
CA LYS A 54 -23.19 -4.66 1.18
C LYS A 54 -24.46 -4.11 1.80
N SER A 55 -25.42 -3.74 0.95
CA SER A 55 -26.75 -3.37 1.44
C SER A 55 -27.45 -4.61 1.98
N LEU A 56 -28.07 -4.50 3.16
CA LEU A 56 -28.90 -5.56 3.73
C LEU A 56 -30.33 -5.54 3.16
N HIS A 57 -30.68 -4.48 2.42
CA HIS A 57 -31.97 -4.31 1.74
C HIS A 57 -31.81 -4.01 0.25
N SER A 58 -32.85 -4.27 -0.55
CA SER A 58 -32.80 -4.08 -2.01
C SER A 58 -33.01 -2.63 -2.48
N GLN A 59 -33.16 -1.68 -1.56
CA GLN A 59 -33.37 -0.27 -1.90
C GLN A 59 -32.03 0.46 -2.11
N PRO A 60 -31.95 1.40 -3.05
CA PRO A 60 -30.79 2.28 -3.21
C PRO A 60 -30.62 3.12 -1.94
N LEU A 61 -29.38 3.22 -1.45
CA LEU A 61 -29.06 4.09 -0.32
C LEU A 61 -28.91 5.53 -0.79
N ASP A 62 -29.47 6.45 -0.02
CA ASP A 62 -29.24 7.87 -0.23
C ASP A 62 -27.86 8.26 0.32
N VAL A 63 -26.91 8.51 -0.59
CA VAL A 63 -25.52 8.85 -0.25
C VAL A 63 -25.43 10.14 0.56
N SER A 64 -26.38 11.07 0.40
CA SER A 64 -26.39 12.33 1.16
C SER A 64 -26.53 12.11 2.67
N SER A 65 -27.19 11.01 3.06
CA SER A 65 -27.40 10.62 4.46
C SER A 65 -26.11 10.21 5.19
N PHE A 66 -25.00 9.99 4.46
CA PHE A 66 -23.71 9.61 5.04
C PHE A 66 -22.81 10.81 5.38
N THR A 67 -23.14 12.02 4.91
CA THR A 67 -22.32 13.22 5.13
C THR A 67 -22.15 13.52 6.63
N ASP A 68 -23.26 13.50 7.38
CA ASP A 68 -23.25 13.73 8.83
C ASP A 68 -22.52 12.61 9.58
N TRP A 69 -22.63 11.37 9.10
CA TRP A 69 -21.93 10.24 9.68
C TRP A 69 -20.43 10.36 9.53
N ARG A 70 -19.96 10.82 8.38
CA ARG A 70 -18.55 11.04 8.11
C ARG A 70 -17.92 12.00 9.13
N ILE A 71 -18.58 13.12 9.42
CA ILE A 71 -18.15 14.10 10.43
C ILE A 71 -18.09 13.44 11.82
N LYS A 72 -19.15 12.72 12.21
CA LYS A 72 -19.22 12.03 13.52
C LYS A 72 -18.15 10.95 13.68
N ILE A 73 -17.87 10.19 12.63
CA ILE A 73 -16.87 9.10 12.65
C ILE A 73 -15.45 9.67 12.76
N LYS A 74 -15.18 10.80 12.12
CA LYS A 74 -13.90 11.51 12.26
C LYS A 74 -13.64 11.95 13.71
N GLU A 75 -14.66 12.42 14.41
CA GLU A 75 -14.55 12.77 15.84
C GLU A 75 -14.49 11.54 16.74
N ASN A 76 -15.22 10.47 16.38
CA ASN A 76 -15.29 9.23 17.14
C ASN A 76 -15.33 8.00 16.21
N PRO A 77 -14.16 7.40 15.90
CA PRO A 77 -14.07 6.24 15.01
C PRO A 77 -14.91 5.04 15.45
N GLY A 78 -15.23 4.93 16.74
CA GLY A 78 -16.09 3.87 17.28
C GLY A 78 -17.54 3.91 16.77
N LEU A 79 -17.97 5.03 16.17
CA LEU A 79 -19.31 5.17 15.61
C LEU A 79 -19.48 4.47 14.24
N PHE A 80 -18.40 3.99 13.62
CA PHE A 80 -18.47 3.35 12.29
C PHE A 80 -19.42 2.14 12.27
N MET A 81 -19.33 1.24 13.26
CA MET A 81 -20.23 0.08 13.33
C MET A 81 -21.67 0.48 13.68
N LYS A 82 -21.85 1.57 14.44
CA LYS A 82 -23.17 2.11 14.76
C LYS A 82 -23.84 2.68 13.50
N MET A 83 -23.09 3.42 12.68
CA MET A 83 -23.55 3.87 11.36
C MET A 83 -23.97 2.67 10.52
N CYS A 84 -23.14 1.63 10.42
CA CYS A 84 -23.49 0.44 9.64
C CYS A 84 -24.81 -0.19 10.11
N HIS A 85 -25.03 -0.27 11.43
CA HIS A 85 -26.28 -0.79 11.98
C HIS A 85 -27.49 0.11 11.66
N GLU A 86 -27.40 1.43 11.89
CA GLU A 86 -28.51 2.36 11.66
C GLU A 86 -28.85 2.54 10.18
N MET A 87 -27.83 2.46 9.31
CA MET A 87 -28.00 2.55 7.85
C MET A 87 -28.30 1.19 7.22
N GLU A 88 -28.43 0.13 8.01
CA GLU A 88 -28.73 -1.23 7.57
C GLU A 88 -27.77 -1.74 6.46
N ILE A 89 -26.48 -1.46 6.65
CA ILE A 89 -25.39 -1.90 5.77
C ILE A 89 -24.38 -2.75 6.52
N ALA A 90 -23.66 -3.60 5.78
CA ALA A 90 -22.53 -4.35 6.32
C ALA A 90 -21.22 -3.93 5.61
N PRO A 91 -20.14 -3.62 6.34
CA PRO A 91 -18.85 -3.30 5.72
C PRO A 91 -18.34 -4.50 4.90
N ASP A 92 -18.00 -4.29 3.64
CA ASP A 92 -17.62 -5.38 2.73
C ASP A 92 -16.14 -5.72 2.82
N ILE A 93 -15.70 -6.22 3.97
CA ILE A 93 -14.31 -6.60 4.22
C ILE A 93 -13.75 -7.66 3.25
N TRP A 94 -14.65 -8.37 2.56
CA TRP A 94 -14.32 -9.43 1.60
C TRP A 94 -14.02 -8.88 0.21
N SER A 95 -14.44 -7.65 -0.08
CA SER A 95 -14.08 -6.91 -1.30
C SER A 95 -12.63 -6.40 -1.29
N LEU A 96 -11.97 -6.41 -0.12
CA LEU A 96 -10.57 -6.01 0.02
C LEU A 96 -9.63 -7.17 -0.33
N TYR A 97 -8.77 -6.97 -1.31
CA TYR A 97 -7.73 -7.91 -1.70
C TYR A 97 -6.40 -7.41 -1.14
N GLU A 98 -5.68 -8.26 -0.40
CA GLU A 98 -4.34 -7.90 0.06
C GLU A 98 -3.40 -7.71 -1.13
N TRP A 99 -2.77 -6.54 -1.17
CA TRP A 99 -1.89 -6.12 -2.25
C TRP A 99 -0.43 -6.19 -1.81
N SER A 100 -0.06 -5.47 -0.76
CA SER A 100 1.30 -5.50 -0.23
C SER A 100 1.31 -5.15 1.26
N SER A 101 2.45 -5.37 1.90
CA SER A 101 2.71 -4.87 3.24
C SER A 101 4.08 -4.21 3.26
N TRP A 102 4.18 -3.06 3.91
CA TRP A 102 5.37 -2.24 3.98
C TRP A 102 5.67 -1.87 5.42
N LEU A 103 6.91 -2.10 5.83
CA LEU A 103 7.42 -1.56 7.07
C LEU A 103 8.33 -0.37 6.75
N THR A 104 8.07 0.76 7.37
CA THR A 104 8.88 1.98 7.20
C THR A 104 10.34 1.69 7.59
N PRO A 105 11.32 2.07 6.74
CA PRO A 105 12.74 1.86 7.01
C PRO A 105 13.16 2.46 8.35
N LEU A 106 14.20 1.87 8.94
CA LEU A 106 14.86 2.45 10.10
C LEU A 106 15.71 3.66 9.69
N GLY A 107 16.02 4.53 10.65
CA GLY A 107 16.86 5.72 10.44
C GLY A 107 16.11 6.94 9.88
N LEU A 108 14.79 6.84 9.67
CA LEU A 108 13.96 7.97 9.26
C LEU A 108 13.53 8.86 10.44
N LYS A 109 13.46 8.33 11.67
CA LYS A 109 13.11 9.11 12.88
C LYS A 109 14.21 10.09 13.29
N ALA A 110 15.48 9.80 13.02
CA ALA A 110 16.58 10.78 13.14
C ALA A 110 16.37 12.03 12.26
N LYS A 111 15.47 11.95 11.27
CA LYS A 111 15.05 13.05 10.39
C LYS A 111 13.61 13.52 10.68
N GLY A 112 13.06 13.21 11.86
CA GLY A 112 11.72 13.60 12.29
C GLY A 112 10.58 12.72 11.77
N GLY A 113 10.89 11.59 11.12
CA GLY A 113 9.89 10.66 10.59
C GLY A 113 9.22 9.78 11.64
N ARG A 114 8.00 9.32 11.36
CA ARG A 114 7.34 8.23 12.09
C ARG A 114 7.50 6.92 11.32
N ARG A 115 7.57 5.81 12.04
CA ARG A 115 7.54 4.47 11.44
C ARG A 115 6.13 3.90 11.46
N PHE A 116 5.73 3.35 10.32
CA PHE A 116 4.49 2.64 10.12
C PHE A 116 4.77 1.25 9.58
N ASP A 117 3.98 0.30 10.06
CA ASP A 117 3.78 -1.00 9.42
C ASP A 117 2.40 -0.92 8.75
N THR A 118 2.35 -1.05 7.43
CA THR A 118 1.17 -0.69 6.64
C THR A 118 0.82 -1.86 5.73
N ILE A 119 -0.48 -2.20 5.68
CA ILE A 119 -1.02 -3.17 4.71
C ILE A 119 -1.78 -2.38 3.65
N PHE A 120 -1.44 -2.61 2.40
CA PHE A 120 -2.16 -2.07 1.25
C PHE A 120 -3.20 -3.08 0.80
N TYR A 121 -4.42 -2.61 0.60
CA TYR A 121 -5.52 -3.38 0.03
C TYR A 121 -5.92 -2.78 -1.32
N MET A 122 -6.34 -3.64 -2.25
CA MET A 122 -7.07 -3.23 -3.44
C MET A 122 -8.56 -3.42 -3.21
N ALA A 123 -9.35 -2.45 -3.64
CA ALA A 123 -10.80 -2.52 -3.73
C ALA A 123 -11.23 -2.12 -5.14
N PHE A 124 -12.38 -2.60 -5.59
CA PHE A 124 -12.93 -2.28 -6.89
C PHE A 124 -14.33 -1.74 -6.69
N THR A 125 -14.57 -0.54 -7.19
CA THR A 125 -15.86 0.14 -7.09
C THR A 125 -16.40 0.47 -8.49
N ASP A 126 -17.69 0.70 -8.58
CA ASP A 126 -18.34 1.12 -9.82
C ASP A 126 -18.26 2.63 -10.03
N LYS A 127 -18.59 3.07 -11.25
CA LYS A 127 -18.58 4.48 -11.61
C LYS A 127 -19.63 5.30 -10.84
N GLU A 128 -20.70 4.67 -10.36
CA GLU A 128 -21.75 5.34 -9.60
C GLU A 128 -21.22 5.81 -8.24
N SER A 129 -20.22 5.11 -7.70
CA SER A 129 -19.51 5.53 -6.49
C SER A 129 -18.60 6.75 -6.68
N HIS A 130 -18.35 7.19 -7.93
CA HIS A 130 -17.45 8.31 -8.20
C HIS A 130 -18.07 9.69 -7.91
N SER A 131 -19.40 9.84 -7.97
CA SER A 131 -20.08 11.14 -7.88
C SER A 131 -20.09 11.77 -6.48
N HIS A 132 -19.62 11.04 -5.47
CA HIS A 132 -19.70 11.46 -4.06
C HIS A 132 -18.32 11.56 -3.41
N VAL A 133 -17.25 11.38 -4.18
CA VAL A 133 -15.88 11.44 -3.67
C VAL A 133 -15.52 12.88 -3.40
N LYS A 134 -15.21 13.19 -2.14
CA LYS A 134 -14.77 14.51 -1.71
C LYS A 134 -13.75 14.36 -0.59
N GLY A 135 -12.62 15.07 -0.69
CA GLY A 135 -11.67 15.19 0.40
C GLY A 135 -12.33 15.73 1.67
N ASP A 136 -11.70 15.48 2.81
CA ASP A 136 -12.22 15.91 4.11
C ASP A 136 -11.94 17.39 4.44
N GLU A 137 -11.37 18.12 3.48
CA GLU A 137 -10.98 19.55 3.50
C GLU A 137 -9.99 19.95 4.60
N ASN A 138 -9.53 19.00 5.43
CA ASN A 138 -8.59 19.25 6.52
C ASN A 138 -7.22 18.61 6.24
N GLU A 139 -7.18 17.29 6.11
CA GLU A 139 -5.94 16.54 5.83
C GLU A 139 -5.79 16.32 4.33
N ILE A 140 -6.91 16.12 3.63
CA ILE A 140 -6.96 15.84 2.21
C ILE A 140 -7.53 17.04 1.47
N PHE A 141 -6.63 17.72 0.75
CA PHE A 141 -6.97 18.89 -0.06
C PHE A 141 -7.82 18.54 -1.28
N SER A 142 -7.50 17.43 -1.96
CA SER A 142 -8.21 16.97 -3.14
C SER A 142 -8.22 15.44 -3.21
N VAL A 143 -9.26 14.90 -3.86
CA VAL A 143 -9.33 13.48 -4.20
C VAL A 143 -9.74 13.40 -5.67
N GLU A 144 -9.02 12.60 -6.44
CA GLU A 144 -9.28 12.41 -7.85
C GLU A 144 -9.11 10.95 -8.28
N TRP A 145 -9.79 10.60 -9.36
CA TRP A 145 -9.60 9.30 -10.01
C TRP A 145 -8.59 9.49 -11.14
N SER A 146 -7.40 8.92 -10.99
CA SER A 146 -6.32 8.99 -11.98
C SER A 146 -5.84 7.60 -12.40
N SER A 147 -5.25 7.50 -13.60
CA SER A 147 -4.60 6.26 -14.02
C SER A 147 -3.21 6.15 -13.39
N PRO A 148 -2.68 4.92 -13.17
CA PRO A 148 -1.34 4.76 -12.62
C PRO A 148 -0.25 5.46 -13.44
N ASP A 149 -0.40 5.51 -14.77
CA ASP A 149 0.53 6.20 -15.67
C ASP A 149 0.46 7.72 -15.51
N SER A 150 -0.73 8.32 -15.41
CA SER A 150 -0.88 9.74 -15.11
C SER A 150 -0.26 10.12 -13.76
N ILE A 151 -0.45 9.30 -12.72
CA ILE A 151 0.15 9.53 -11.40
C ILE A 151 1.68 9.58 -11.48
N LEU A 152 2.29 8.70 -12.27
CA LEU A 152 3.73 8.67 -12.45
C LEU A 152 4.23 9.81 -13.36
N PHE A 153 3.43 10.20 -14.36
CA PHE A 153 3.72 11.38 -15.19
C PHE A 153 3.76 12.66 -14.36
N ASP A 154 2.70 12.94 -13.61
CA ASP A 154 2.58 14.17 -12.81
C ASP A 154 3.69 14.26 -11.75
N ARG A 155 4.10 13.12 -11.20
CA ARG A 155 5.26 13.02 -10.31
C ARG A 155 6.56 13.44 -11.01
N GLU A 156 6.81 12.97 -12.23
CA GLU A 156 8.01 13.36 -13.01
C GLU A 156 7.99 14.85 -13.36
N GLU A 157 6.80 15.41 -13.61
CA GLU A 157 6.59 16.86 -13.79
C GLU A 157 6.63 17.64 -12.46
N LYS A 158 6.86 16.96 -11.33
CA LYS A 158 6.96 17.52 -9.97
C LYS A 158 5.70 18.24 -9.48
N GLU A 159 4.54 17.87 -10.00
CA GLU A 159 3.24 18.40 -9.55
C GLU A 159 2.95 17.99 -8.10
N TYR A 160 3.31 16.75 -7.72
CA TYR A 160 3.19 16.27 -6.34
C TYR A 160 4.19 15.16 -6.01
N TYR A 161 4.50 15.04 -4.71
CA TYR A 161 5.38 14.01 -4.18
C TYR A 161 4.62 12.69 -3.97
N VAL A 162 5.18 11.60 -4.50
CA VAL A 162 4.70 10.22 -4.27
C VAL A 162 5.74 9.48 -3.44
N GLY A 163 5.33 9.03 -2.24
CA GLY A 163 6.20 8.31 -1.32
C GLY A 163 6.70 6.97 -1.89
N PRO A 164 7.83 6.42 -1.38
CA PRO A 164 8.44 5.23 -1.96
C PRO A 164 7.54 3.98 -2.03
N PRO A 165 6.74 3.64 -1.00
CA PRO A 165 5.76 2.56 -1.11
C PRO A 165 4.73 2.83 -2.21
N GLN A 166 4.14 4.03 -2.26
CA GLN A 166 3.17 4.38 -3.30
C GLN A 166 3.79 4.32 -4.69
N LEU A 167 5.00 4.85 -4.89
CA LEU A 167 5.71 4.79 -6.17
C LEU A 167 5.89 3.34 -6.65
N TRP A 168 6.34 2.46 -5.76
CA TRP A 168 6.52 1.05 -6.05
C TRP A 168 5.21 0.35 -6.42
N GLU A 169 4.16 0.59 -5.64
CA GLU A 169 2.86 -0.05 -5.88
C GLU A 169 2.17 0.51 -7.13
N THR A 170 2.21 1.82 -7.38
CA THR A 170 1.71 2.43 -8.63
C THR A 170 2.45 1.87 -9.85
N ALA A 171 3.77 1.74 -9.79
CA ALA A 171 4.57 1.15 -10.86
C ALA A 171 4.21 -0.33 -11.14
N LYS A 172 3.76 -1.09 -10.12
CA LYS A 172 3.25 -2.45 -10.34
C LYS A 172 1.89 -2.45 -11.05
N LEU A 173 1.04 -1.46 -10.80
CA LEU A 173 -0.27 -1.37 -11.44
C LEU A 173 -0.17 -1.23 -12.97
N LEU A 174 0.94 -0.67 -13.48
CA LEU A 174 1.24 -0.59 -14.92
C LEU A 174 1.33 -1.96 -15.63
N ASN A 175 1.43 -3.08 -14.89
CA ASN A 175 1.35 -4.42 -15.49
C ASN A 175 -0.06 -4.78 -16.01
N PHE A 176 -1.08 -4.00 -15.66
CA PHE A 176 -2.48 -4.32 -15.96
C PHE A 176 -3.09 -3.24 -16.85
N ARG A 177 -3.56 -3.64 -18.04
CA ARG A 177 -4.24 -2.72 -18.99
C ARG A 177 -5.72 -2.52 -18.68
N THR A 178 -6.32 -3.39 -17.85
CA THR A 178 -7.75 -3.33 -17.51
C THR A 178 -7.99 -3.65 -16.04
N LEU A 179 -9.03 -3.04 -15.46
CA LEU A 179 -9.48 -3.34 -14.09
C LEU A 179 -9.83 -4.82 -13.91
N THR A 180 -10.44 -5.46 -14.91
CA THR A 180 -10.76 -6.89 -14.89
C THR A 180 -9.51 -7.75 -14.71
N SER A 181 -8.44 -7.48 -15.48
CA SER A 181 -7.18 -8.24 -15.38
C SER A 181 -6.51 -8.07 -14.02
N LEU A 182 -6.58 -6.86 -13.44
CA LEU A 182 -6.07 -6.55 -12.11
C LEU A 182 -6.89 -7.26 -11.03
N GLN A 183 -8.23 -7.23 -11.13
CA GLN A 183 -9.12 -7.90 -10.19
C GLN A 183 -8.93 -9.42 -10.20
N GLU A 184 -8.83 -10.03 -11.39
CA GLU A 184 -8.53 -11.46 -11.52
C GLU A 184 -7.17 -11.83 -10.91
N PHE A 185 -6.16 -10.98 -11.11
CA PHE A 185 -4.85 -11.17 -10.52
C PHE A 185 -4.94 -11.12 -8.99
N CYS A 186 -5.57 -10.09 -8.43
CA CYS A 186 -5.79 -9.95 -6.99
C CYS A 186 -6.50 -11.18 -6.40
N LEU A 187 -7.57 -11.64 -7.05
CA LEU A 187 -8.31 -12.84 -6.62
C LEU A 187 -7.43 -14.10 -6.60
N LYS A 188 -6.66 -14.34 -7.67
CA LYS A 188 -5.78 -15.52 -7.78
C LYS A 188 -4.60 -15.44 -6.79
N ARG A 189 -4.00 -14.27 -6.62
CA ARG A 189 -2.82 -14.03 -5.79
C ARG A 189 -3.15 -13.99 -4.30
N SER A 190 -4.35 -13.54 -3.91
CA SER A 190 -4.80 -13.46 -2.51
C SER A 190 -4.67 -14.76 -1.72
N LYS A 191 -4.54 -15.91 -2.39
CA LYS A 191 -4.39 -17.23 -1.75
C LYS A 191 -2.94 -17.62 -1.44
N ARG A 192 -1.97 -16.79 -1.84
CA ARG A 192 -0.53 -17.13 -1.82
C ARG A 192 0.24 -16.53 -0.65
N GLY A 193 -0.39 -15.69 0.17
CA GLY A 193 0.28 -14.95 1.23
C GLY A 193 0.80 -13.59 0.77
N CYS A 194 1.28 -12.81 1.74
CA CYS A 194 1.80 -11.47 1.51
C CYS A 194 2.94 -11.19 2.51
N ARG A 195 4.17 -11.21 2.01
CA ARG A 195 5.35 -10.84 2.79
C ARG A 195 5.36 -9.33 3.05
N SER A 196 5.76 -8.93 4.25
CA SER A 196 6.10 -7.53 4.52
C SER A 196 7.43 -7.16 3.83
N LEU A 197 7.38 -6.14 2.98
CA LEU A 197 8.56 -5.49 2.42
C LEU A 197 9.15 -4.57 3.49
N PHE A 198 10.38 -4.85 3.89
CA PHE A 198 11.12 -4.01 4.83
C PHE A 198 12.35 -3.44 4.12
N PRO A 199 12.31 -2.18 3.68
CA PRO A 199 13.41 -1.57 2.98
C PRO A 199 14.52 -1.15 3.94
N VAL A 200 15.76 -1.29 3.49
CA VAL A 200 16.95 -0.87 4.22
C VAL A 200 17.61 0.26 3.43
N LEU A 201 17.77 1.42 4.07
CA LEU A 201 18.37 2.59 3.45
C LEU A 201 19.89 2.49 3.50
N ALA A 202 20.52 2.78 2.37
CA ALA A 202 21.96 2.88 2.21
C ALA A 202 22.32 4.18 1.51
N ARG A 203 23.35 4.88 2.00
CA ARG A 203 23.83 6.13 1.42
C ARG A 203 24.92 5.84 0.38
N LEU A 204 24.80 6.48 -0.78
CA LEU A 204 25.81 6.39 -1.83
C LEU A 204 26.91 7.44 -1.63
N PRO A 205 28.14 7.14 -2.09
CA PRO A 205 29.26 8.06 -1.94
C PRO A 205 29.08 9.29 -2.85
N LYS A 206 29.89 10.32 -2.61
CA LYS A 206 29.96 11.54 -3.45
C LYS A 206 28.59 12.19 -3.68
N GLU A 207 27.73 12.18 -2.67
CA GLU A 207 26.44 12.86 -2.73
C GLU A 207 25.54 12.34 -3.87
N GLN A 208 25.65 11.05 -4.23
CA GLN A 208 24.84 10.44 -5.28
C GLN A 208 23.43 10.02 -4.82
N GLY A 209 23.06 10.27 -3.57
CA GLY A 209 21.74 9.95 -3.03
C GLY A 209 21.73 8.66 -2.22
N TYR A 210 20.64 7.92 -2.31
CA TYR A 210 20.37 6.76 -1.47
C TYR A 210 19.80 5.60 -2.29
N PHE A 211 20.13 4.39 -1.89
CA PHE A 211 19.34 3.22 -2.24
C PHE A 211 18.43 2.83 -1.07
N SER A 212 17.22 2.40 -1.41
CA SER A 212 16.31 1.68 -0.52
C SER A 212 16.27 0.24 -1.02
N PHE A 213 17.11 -0.62 -0.44
CA PHE A 213 17.20 -2.02 -0.83
C PHE A 213 16.05 -2.81 -0.21
N LEU A 214 15.44 -3.69 -1.00
CA LEU A 214 14.33 -4.55 -0.58
C LEU A 214 14.81 -6.02 -0.53
N PRO A 215 14.08 -6.90 0.19
CA PRO A 215 14.49 -8.30 0.31
C PRO A 215 14.74 -8.98 -1.04
N GLY A 216 15.84 -9.73 -1.13
CA GLY A 216 16.26 -10.44 -2.33
C GLY A 216 17.19 -9.64 -3.26
N ASP A 217 17.50 -8.39 -2.90
CA ASP A 217 18.57 -7.62 -3.52
C ASP A 217 19.96 -8.09 -3.04
N ASP A 218 20.99 -8.14 -3.91
CA ASP A 218 22.34 -8.58 -3.52
C ASP A 218 22.99 -7.67 -2.46
N TYR A 219 22.57 -6.40 -2.37
CA TYR A 219 23.02 -5.45 -1.35
C TYR A 219 22.09 -5.39 -0.13
N TYR A 220 21.02 -6.20 -0.10
CA TYR A 220 20.18 -6.33 1.08
C TYR A 220 20.96 -7.07 2.19
N PRO A 221 21.05 -6.53 3.41
CA PRO A 221 21.83 -7.18 4.46
C PRO A 221 21.29 -8.58 4.81
N GLU A 222 22.20 -9.51 5.15
CA GLU A 222 21.82 -10.87 5.54
C GLU A 222 21.03 -10.90 6.85
N GLU A 223 21.43 -10.07 7.82
CA GLU A 223 20.76 -9.93 9.10
C GLU A 223 20.09 -8.57 9.20
N VAL A 224 18.76 -8.58 9.23
CA VAL A 224 17.95 -7.37 9.33
C VAL A 224 16.93 -7.55 10.45
N ASN A 225 17.04 -6.75 11.50
CA ASN A 225 16.06 -6.73 12.58
C ASN A 225 15.04 -5.59 12.38
N PRO A 226 13.80 -5.88 11.93
CA PRO A 226 12.78 -4.84 11.70
C PRO A 226 12.31 -4.12 12.96
N ARG A 227 12.58 -4.69 14.14
CA ARG A 227 12.15 -4.20 15.45
C ARG A 227 13.28 -3.68 16.32
N GLN A 228 14.49 -3.52 15.77
CA GLN A 228 15.58 -2.90 16.53
C GLN A 228 15.23 -1.45 16.91
N PRO A 229 15.71 -0.97 18.08
CA PRO A 229 15.55 0.43 18.47
C PRO A 229 16.08 1.37 17.39
N GLU A 230 15.33 2.42 17.06
CA GLU A 230 15.73 3.36 15.99
C GLU A 230 16.95 4.20 16.38
N GLU A 231 17.11 4.44 17.68
CA GLU A 231 18.22 5.20 18.26
C GLU A 231 19.57 4.50 18.04
N GLU A 232 19.56 3.20 17.78
CA GLU A 232 20.74 2.36 17.54
C GLU A 232 20.99 2.13 16.05
N TYR A 233 20.11 2.63 15.16
CA TYR A 233 20.20 2.37 13.74
C TYR A 233 20.90 3.51 12.99
N GLU A 234 22.03 3.18 12.36
CA GLU A 234 22.71 4.06 11.41
C GLU A 234 22.41 3.63 9.97
N ILE A 235 22.14 4.61 9.11
CA ILE A 235 22.08 4.37 7.66
C ILE A 235 23.50 3.99 7.22
N TYR A 236 23.66 2.79 6.67
CA TYR A 236 24.97 2.32 6.24
C TYR A 236 25.39 3.00 4.94
N ASP A 237 26.70 3.16 4.79
CA ASP A 237 27.34 3.68 3.59
C ASP A 237 27.66 2.52 2.63
N VAL A 238 27.49 2.77 1.34
CA VAL A 238 28.00 1.91 0.27
C VAL A 238 29.30 2.50 -0.23
N ASP A 239 30.35 1.68 -0.36
CA ASP A 239 31.66 2.14 -0.83
C ASP A 239 31.65 2.41 -2.34
N GLU A 240 30.90 1.60 -3.09
CA GLU A 240 30.76 1.70 -4.53
C GLU A 240 29.82 2.83 -4.97
N ASP A 241 30.16 3.46 -6.09
CA ASP A 241 29.29 4.48 -6.69
C ASP A 241 28.07 3.85 -7.39
N TYR A 242 27.08 4.68 -7.75
CA TYR A 242 25.85 4.23 -8.41
C TYR A 242 26.12 3.32 -9.62
N LYS A 243 27.10 3.64 -10.47
CA LYS A 243 27.38 2.88 -11.70
C LYS A 243 28.02 1.53 -11.36
N GLU A 244 28.89 1.51 -10.36
CA GLU A 244 29.53 0.28 -9.87
C GLU A 244 28.50 -0.66 -9.23
N VAL A 245 27.66 -0.14 -8.32
CA VAL A 245 26.56 -0.90 -7.71
C VAL A 245 25.67 -1.51 -8.80
N MET A 246 25.27 -0.71 -9.79
CA MET A 246 24.42 -1.17 -10.90
C MET A 246 25.11 -2.19 -11.81
N ARG A 247 26.44 -2.13 -11.95
CA ARG A 247 27.23 -3.05 -12.77
C ARG A 247 27.41 -4.42 -12.11
N TYR A 248 27.60 -4.46 -10.79
CA TYR A 248 27.94 -5.69 -10.08
C TYR A 248 26.74 -6.39 -9.46
N THR A 249 25.60 -5.71 -9.28
CA THR A 249 24.41 -6.37 -8.76
C THR A 249 23.72 -7.22 -9.82
N ARG A 250 23.54 -8.51 -9.53
CA ARG A 250 22.76 -9.44 -10.34
C ARG A 250 21.28 -9.44 -9.94
N CYS A 251 20.98 -9.61 -8.66
CA CYS A 251 19.63 -9.56 -8.12
C CYS A 251 19.34 -8.17 -7.58
N ARG A 252 18.47 -7.44 -8.26
CA ARG A 252 18.09 -6.07 -7.92
C ARG A 252 16.62 -6.05 -7.51
N ASN A 253 16.34 -5.52 -6.33
CA ASN A 253 15.02 -5.25 -5.79
C ASN A 253 15.13 -4.00 -4.92
N ARG A 254 14.98 -2.81 -5.49
CA ARG A 254 15.37 -1.56 -4.82
C ARG A 254 14.69 -0.33 -5.39
N ILE A 255 14.73 0.76 -4.63
CA ILE A 255 14.39 2.10 -5.10
C ILE A 255 15.64 2.98 -4.98
N TYR A 256 16.11 3.55 -6.10
CA TYR A 256 17.08 4.64 -6.05
C TYR A 256 16.36 5.94 -5.72
N MET A 257 16.96 6.81 -4.92
CA MET A 257 16.44 8.14 -4.58
C MET A 257 17.57 9.16 -4.67
N SER A 258 17.36 10.23 -5.43
CA SER A 258 18.30 11.37 -5.48
C SER A 258 18.37 12.09 -4.13
N LEU A 259 19.45 12.84 -3.90
CA LEU A 259 19.65 13.60 -2.66
C LEU A 259 18.53 14.61 -2.38
N ASP A 260 18.15 15.36 -3.40
CA ASP A 260 17.06 16.34 -3.39
C ASP A 260 15.68 15.68 -3.35
N ARG A 261 15.62 14.35 -3.47
CA ARG A 261 14.40 13.52 -3.56
C ARG A 261 13.47 13.91 -4.71
N GLU A 262 13.96 14.68 -5.68
CA GLU A 262 13.20 15.01 -6.89
C GLU A 262 13.01 13.77 -7.77
N PHE A 263 13.94 12.82 -7.71
CA PHE A 263 13.97 11.67 -8.59
C PHE A 263 14.04 10.37 -7.80
N SER A 264 13.26 9.38 -8.22
CA SER A 264 13.29 8.05 -7.61
C SER A 264 12.95 6.98 -8.64
N LEU A 265 13.70 5.89 -8.65
CA LEU A 265 13.57 4.82 -9.63
C LEU A 265 13.33 3.47 -8.94
N PRO A 266 12.10 2.93 -8.98
CA PRO A 266 11.85 1.57 -8.53
C PRO A 266 12.34 0.57 -9.59
N PHE A 267 13.08 -0.45 -9.16
CA PHE A 267 13.54 -1.53 -10.02
C PHE A 267 13.43 -2.88 -9.33
N SER A 268 12.96 -3.89 -10.06
CA SER A 268 13.06 -5.28 -9.62
C SER A 268 13.27 -6.25 -10.77
N ASN A 269 14.28 -7.12 -10.65
CA ASN A 269 14.40 -8.34 -11.46
C ASN A 269 14.22 -9.62 -10.62
N VAL A 270 14.02 -9.50 -9.32
CA VAL A 270 13.81 -10.63 -8.40
C VAL A 270 12.41 -11.21 -8.57
N LYS A 271 12.27 -12.54 -8.41
CA LYS A 271 10.97 -13.22 -8.42
C LYS A 271 10.34 -13.13 -7.04
N ASP A 272 9.11 -12.63 -6.96
CA ASP A 272 8.36 -12.62 -5.70
C ASP A 272 7.99 -14.06 -5.28
N PRO A 273 8.20 -14.44 -4.00
CA PRO A 273 7.92 -15.78 -3.51
C PRO A 273 6.43 -16.17 -3.60
N HIS A 274 5.54 -15.19 -3.57
CA HIS A 274 4.08 -15.36 -3.57
C HIS A 274 3.46 -15.03 -4.94
N GLY A 275 4.29 -14.87 -5.97
CA GLY A 275 3.87 -14.62 -7.35
C GLY A 275 3.33 -13.22 -7.60
N HIS A 276 3.74 -12.22 -6.81
CA HIS A 276 3.46 -10.82 -7.11
C HIS A 276 4.16 -10.35 -8.40
N VAL A 277 3.55 -9.39 -9.09
CA VAL A 277 4.19 -8.63 -10.18
C VAL A 277 5.27 -7.68 -9.67
N LYS A 278 6.23 -7.36 -10.53
CA LYS A 278 7.32 -6.40 -10.29
C LYS A 278 6.90 -4.99 -10.71
N PRO A 279 7.48 -3.92 -10.15
CA PRO A 279 7.28 -2.57 -10.68
C PRO A 279 7.74 -2.50 -12.14
N VAL A 280 6.97 -1.81 -12.98
CA VAL A 280 7.36 -1.46 -14.34
C VAL A 280 8.13 -0.15 -14.30
N GLU A 281 9.28 -0.08 -14.97
CA GLU A 281 9.97 1.18 -15.18
C GLU A 281 9.12 2.09 -16.07
N TYR A 282 8.81 3.29 -15.59
CA TYR A 282 7.88 4.20 -16.27
C TYR A 282 8.33 4.53 -17.71
N MET A 283 9.63 4.72 -17.92
CA MET A 283 10.20 4.95 -19.26
C MET A 283 9.95 3.77 -20.21
N ASP A 284 10.10 2.53 -19.73
CA ASP A 284 9.82 1.32 -20.52
C ASP A 284 8.32 1.16 -20.81
N PHE A 285 7.45 1.69 -19.96
CA PHE A 285 6.02 1.71 -20.18
C PHE A 285 5.63 2.68 -21.30
N MET A 286 6.20 3.89 -21.33
CA MET A 286 5.88 4.92 -22.33
C MET A 286 6.23 4.53 -23.77
N ILE A 287 7.12 3.55 -23.96
CA ILE A 287 7.57 3.08 -25.27
C ILE A 287 6.68 1.93 -25.81
N LYS A 288 5.75 1.38 -25.00
CA LYS A 288 4.92 0.19 -25.32
C LYS A 288 3.47 0.49 -25.66
#